data_AF-K2APN7-F1
#
_entry.id   AF-K2APN7-F1
#
_cell.length_a   1.000
_cell.length_b   1.000
_cell.length_c   1.000
_cell.angle_alpha   90.00
_cell.angle_beta   90.00
_cell.angle_gamma   90.00
#
_symmetry.space_group_name_H-M   'P 1'
#
loop_
_entity.id
_entity.type
_entity.pdbx_description
1 polymer ?
#
loop_
_entity_poly.entity_id
_entity_poly.type
_entity_poly.pdbx_seq_one_letter_code
_entity_poly.pdbx_strand_id
1 'polypeptide(L)'
;MDNPKAMEALMNIEGFRNLNQDIETIINKSEAVKKARKEANDDQLTAKEKKELTEEEKEYKSKRKEIQEKLIKFATRVPIFMYLTDYRERCLKDVITQLEPGLFKKVTGLTVKDFELLVSLGVFNSALMNDAVFKFKRYEDASLSYTGINKHEGEDIGLYDTVLSSKDVQPTFENVVKM
;
A
#
# COMPACT_ATOMS: atom_id res chain seq x y z
N MET A 1 10.37 16.74 4.19
CA MET A 1 11.80 16.33 4.13
C MET A 1 12.21 16.51 2.69
N ASP A 2 12.56 17.74 2.33
CA ASP A 2 12.70 18.19 0.95
C ASP A 2 14.16 18.10 0.54
N ASN A 3 14.55 16.99 -0.10
CA ASN A 3 15.81 16.89 -0.82
C ASN A 3 15.50 16.76 -2.32
N PRO A 4 15.55 17.87 -3.09
CA PRO A 4 15.24 17.88 -4.52
C PRO A 4 16.07 16.89 -5.32
N LYS A 5 17.33 16.64 -4.93
CA LYS A 5 18.20 15.67 -5.59
C LYS A 5 17.78 14.22 -5.35
N ALA A 6 17.22 13.92 -4.17
CA ALA A 6 16.66 12.61 -3.87
C ALA A 6 15.35 12.40 -4.66
N MET A 7 14.53 13.44 -4.80
CA MET A 7 13.33 13.42 -5.63
C MET A 7 13.66 13.24 -7.12
N GLU A 8 14.70 13.91 -7.62
CA GLU A 8 15.20 13.79 -8.99
C GLU A 8 15.79 12.39 -9.28
N ALA A 9 16.52 11.81 -8.32
CA ALA A 9 17.01 10.43 -8.42
C ALA A 9 15.85 9.42 -8.47
N LEU A 10 14.80 9.64 -7.67
CA LEU A 10 13.58 8.83 -7.71
C LEU A 10 12.82 9.00 -9.03
N MET A 11 12.71 10.23 -9.56
CA MET A 11 12.09 10.53 -10.87
C MET A 11 12.82 9.88 -12.06
N ASN A 12 14.10 9.53 -11.93
CA ASN A 12 14.85 8.83 -12.96
C ASN A 12 14.60 7.32 -12.99
N ILE A 13 13.92 6.77 -11.99
CA ILE A 13 13.45 5.38 -12.01
C ILE A 13 12.20 5.33 -12.89
N GLU A 14 12.26 4.54 -13.97
CA GLU A 14 11.20 4.44 -14.99
C GLU A 14 9.83 4.04 -14.40
N GLY A 15 9.82 3.25 -13.32
CA GLY A 15 8.62 2.93 -12.53
C GLY A 15 8.01 4.16 -11.83
N PHE A 16 8.84 5.01 -11.25
CA PHE A 16 8.45 6.21 -10.50
C PHE A 16 7.99 7.36 -11.41
N ARG A 17 8.56 7.46 -12.62
CA ARG A 17 8.18 8.46 -13.63
C ARG A 17 6.76 8.26 -14.14
N ASN A 18 6.38 7.01 -14.40
CA ASN A 18 5.00 6.63 -14.77
C ASN A 18 4.03 6.88 -13.60
N LEU A 19 4.46 6.56 -12.37
CA LEU A 19 3.70 6.79 -11.15
C LEU A 19 3.33 8.26 -10.95
N ASN A 20 4.31 9.16 -11.08
CA ASN A 20 4.09 10.60 -10.89
C ASN A 20 3.15 11.17 -11.96
N GLN A 21 3.24 10.73 -13.22
CA GLN A 21 2.29 11.14 -14.25
C GLN A 21 0.85 10.73 -13.90
N ASP A 22 0.65 9.51 -13.41
CA ASP A 22 -0.68 9.03 -13.01
C ASP A 22 -1.23 9.81 -11.80
N ILE A 23 -0.39 10.08 -10.80
CA ILE A 23 -0.76 10.84 -9.57
C ILE A 23 -1.06 12.30 -9.89
N GLU A 24 -0.18 13.00 -10.62
CA GLU A 24 -0.38 14.40 -11.01
C GLU A 24 -1.63 14.56 -11.86
N THR A 25 -1.88 13.61 -12.78
CA THR A 25 -3.10 13.63 -13.60
C THR A 25 -4.35 13.48 -12.75
N ILE A 26 -4.33 12.67 -11.70
CA ILE A 26 -5.50 12.42 -10.84
C ILE A 26 -5.78 13.60 -9.89
N ILE A 27 -4.74 14.15 -9.25
CA ILE A 27 -4.88 15.22 -8.25
C ILE A 27 -5.17 16.56 -8.93
N ASN A 28 -4.38 16.94 -9.94
CA ASN A 28 -4.48 18.26 -10.56
C ASN A 28 -5.77 18.42 -11.37
N LYS A 29 -6.25 17.36 -12.06
CA LYS A 29 -7.50 17.44 -12.83
C LYS A 29 -8.74 17.54 -11.93
N SER A 30 -8.77 16.85 -10.78
CA SER A 30 -9.92 16.87 -9.86
C SER A 30 -10.22 18.27 -9.32
N GLU A 31 -9.19 18.97 -8.86
CA GLU A 31 -9.35 20.33 -8.32
C GLU A 31 -9.59 21.35 -9.43
N ALA A 32 -8.92 21.21 -10.58
CA ALA A 32 -9.11 22.08 -11.73
C ALA A 32 -10.55 22.03 -12.26
N VAL A 33 -11.13 20.83 -12.44
CA VAL A 33 -12.51 20.66 -12.93
C VAL A 33 -13.54 21.21 -11.94
N LYS A 34 -13.39 20.90 -10.64
CA LYS A 34 -14.27 21.43 -9.60
C LYS A 34 -14.19 22.95 -9.50
N LYS A 35 -12.99 23.52 -9.62
CA LYS A 35 -12.77 24.96 -9.57
C LYS A 35 -13.34 25.65 -10.80
N ALA A 36 -13.10 25.12 -12.00
CA ALA A 36 -13.63 25.64 -13.26
C ALA A 36 -15.17 25.67 -13.26
N ARG A 37 -15.85 24.62 -12.78
CA ARG A 37 -17.32 24.63 -12.63
C ARG A 37 -17.86 25.54 -11.54
N LYS A 38 -17.05 25.87 -10.53
CA LYS A 38 -17.46 26.74 -9.43
C LYS A 38 -17.25 28.22 -9.78
N GLU A 39 -16.26 28.51 -10.62
CA GLU A 39 -15.91 29.85 -11.10
C GLU A 39 -16.71 30.24 -12.35
N ALA A 40 -16.95 29.31 -13.28
CA ALA A 40 -17.90 29.50 -14.37
C ALA A 40 -19.28 29.00 -13.91
N ASN A 41 -20.24 29.90 -13.67
CA ASN A 41 -21.65 29.50 -13.57
C ASN A 41 -21.98 28.62 -14.78
N ASP A 42 -22.69 27.51 -14.59
CA ASP A 42 -22.93 26.49 -15.63
C ASP A 42 -23.52 27.09 -16.93
N ASP A 43 -24.15 28.26 -16.87
CA ASP A 43 -24.70 29.00 -18.01
C ASP A 43 -23.67 29.74 -18.88
N GLN A 44 -22.43 29.92 -18.42
CA GLN A 44 -21.36 30.63 -19.14
C GLN A 44 -20.42 29.70 -19.93
N LEU A 45 -20.48 28.39 -19.70
CA LEU A 45 -19.64 27.42 -20.38
C LEU A 45 -20.20 27.06 -21.76
N THR A 46 -19.34 27.08 -22.78
CA THR A 46 -19.70 26.65 -24.14
C THR A 46 -20.03 25.16 -24.16
N ALA A 47 -20.80 24.72 -25.16
CA ALA A 47 -21.13 23.30 -25.33
C ALA A 47 -19.88 22.40 -25.46
N LYS A 48 -18.77 22.95 -25.98
CA LYS A 48 -17.49 22.25 -26.09
C LYS A 48 -16.80 22.10 -24.73
N GLU A 49 -16.72 23.18 -23.95
CA GLU A 49 -16.13 23.15 -22.59
C GLU A 49 -16.94 22.26 -21.64
N LYS A 50 -18.28 22.30 -21.72
CA LYS A 50 -19.14 21.37 -20.96
C LYS A 50 -18.84 19.92 -21.29
N LYS A 51 -18.60 19.61 -22.57
CA LYS A 51 -18.30 18.24 -23.01
C LYS A 51 -16.92 17.79 -22.51
N GLU A 52 -15.90 18.64 -22.63
CA GLU A 52 -14.54 18.38 -22.12
C GLU A 52 -14.56 18.15 -20.60
N LEU A 53 -15.21 19.04 -19.82
CA LEU A 53 -15.38 18.88 -18.37
C LEU A 53 -16.11 17.58 -18.00
N THR A 54 -17.11 17.19 -18.79
CA THR A 54 -17.86 15.94 -18.55
C THR A 54 -17.02 14.69 -18.87
N GLU A 55 -16.19 14.75 -19.91
CA GLU A 55 -15.24 13.68 -20.25
C GLU A 55 -14.17 13.52 -19.17
N GLU A 56 -13.62 14.63 -18.67
CA GLU A 56 -12.65 14.62 -17.57
C GLU A 56 -13.24 14.08 -16.25
N GLU A 57 -14.49 14.45 -15.91
CA GLU A 57 -15.19 13.88 -14.74
C GLU A 57 -15.39 12.36 -14.88
N LYS A 58 -15.67 11.88 -16.10
CA LYS A 58 -15.84 10.46 -16.38
C LYS A 58 -14.51 9.71 -16.27
N GLU A 59 -13.43 10.28 -16.81
CA GLU A 59 -12.07 9.72 -16.69
C GLU A 59 -11.66 9.58 -15.22
N TYR A 60 -11.86 10.65 -14.44
CA TYR A 60 -11.58 10.65 -13.00
C TYR A 60 -12.37 9.58 -12.25
N LYS A 61 -13.70 9.51 -12.48
CA LYS A 61 -14.56 8.49 -11.83
C LYS A 61 -14.12 7.08 -12.18
N SER A 62 -13.71 6.85 -13.43
CA SER A 62 -13.21 5.55 -13.88
C SER A 62 -11.91 5.18 -13.16
N LYS A 63 -10.93 6.10 -13.12
CA LYS A 63 -9.64 5.88 -12.42
C LYS A 63 -9.82 5.62 -10.93
N ARG A 64 -10.72 6.36 -10.26
CA ARG A 64 -11.05 6.11 -8.85
C ARG A 64 -11.61 4.72 -8.62
N LYS A 65 -12.49 4.25 -9.51
CA LYS A 65 -13.04 2.90 -9.44
C LYS A 65 -11.96 1.83 -9.61
N GLU A 66 -11.04 2.03 -10.57
CA GLU A 66 -9.90 1.14 -10.78
C GLU A 66 -9.02 1.03 -9.53
N ILE A 67 -8.68 2.16 -8.90
CA ILE A 67 -7.90 2.18 -7.65
C ILE A 67 -8.64 1.43 -6.53
N GLN A 68 -9.95 1.64 -6.41
CA GLN A 68 -10.76 0.95 -5.41
C GLN A 68 -10.75 -0.58 -5.64
N GLU A 69 -10.88 -1.02 -6.89
CA GLU A 69 -10.80 -2.45 -7.24
C GLU A 69 -9.43 -3.05 -6.90
N LYS A 70 -8.34 -2.31 -7.17
CA LYS A 70 -6.99 -2.73 -6.79
C LYS A 70 -6.82 -2.81 -5.27
N LEU A 71 -7.34 -1.84 -4.52
CA LEU A 71 -7.32 -1.86 -3.05
C LEU A 71 -8.08 -3.05 -2.48
N ILE A 72 -9.27 -3.36 -3.01
CA ILE A 72 -10.06 -4.51 -2.58
C ILE A 72 -9.29 -5.81 -2.86
N LYS A 73 -8.68 -5.95 -4.05
CA LYS A 73 -7.84 -7.12 -4.38
C LYS A 73 -6.66 -7.25 -3.43
N PHE A 74 -5.97 -6.15 -3.14
CA PHE A 74 -4.86 -6.13 -2.18
C PHE A 74 -5.34 -6.60 -0.80
N ALA A 75 -6.33 -5.91 -0.21
CA ALA A 75 -6.81 -6.19 1.14
C ALA A 75 -7.31 -7.63 1.32
N THR A 76 -7.97 -8.20 0.30
CA THR A 76 -8.53 -9.56 0.38
C THR A 76 -7.51 -10.67 0.13
N ARG A 77 -6.38 -10.39 -0.53
CA ARG A 77 -5.40 -11.41 -0.94
C ARG A 77 -4.07 -11.34 -0.21
N VAL A 78 -3.72 -10.20 0.36
CA VAL A 78 -2.47 -10.01 1.12
C VAL A 78 -2.32 -10.98 2.29
N PRO A 79 -3.37 -11.30 3.09
CA PRO A 79 -3.26 -12.33 4.13
C PRO A 79 -2.80 -13.69 3.60
N ILE A 80 -3.33 -14.12 2.46
CA ILE A 80 -2.95 -15.38 1.82
C ILE A 80 -1.50 -15.30 1.31
N PHE A 81 -1.10 -14.17 0.75
CA PHE A 81 0.29 -13.96 0.33
C PHE A 81 1.26 -14.03 1.53
N MET A 82 0.92 -13.39 2.64
CA MET A 82 1.72 -13.41 3.88
C MET A 82 1.85 -14.81 4.49
N TYR A 83 0.87 -15.68 4.28
CA TYR A 83 0.91 -17.08 4.71
C TYR A 83 1.79 -17.96 3.81
N LEU A 84 1.91 -17.62 2.52
CA LEU A 84 2.61 -18.43 1.53
C LEU A 84 4.09 -18.06 1.36
N THR A 85 4.48 -16.85 1.76
CA THR A 85 5.87 -16.40 1.67
C THR A 85 6.73 -17.01 2.77
N ASP A 86 7.94 -17.42 2.42
CA ASP A 86 8.93 -17.90 3.39
C ASP A 86 9.72 -16.75 4.05
N TYR A 87 9.67 -15.53 3.51
CA TYR A 87 10.46 -14.38 3.98
C TYR A 87 9.77 -13.58 5.10
N ARG A 88 9.39 -14.26 6.18
CA ARG A 88 8.59 -13.66 7.26
C ARG A 88 9.39 -12.70 8.15
N GLU A 89 10.71 -12.77 8.11
CA GLU A 89 11.64 -11.89 8.81
C GLU A 89 11.86 -10.55 8.10
N ARG A 90 11.43 -10.44 6.83
CA ARG A 90 11.54 -9.22 6.02
C ARG A 90 10.24 -8.44 6.01
N CYS A 91 10.33 -7.12 5.90
CA CYS A 91 9.13 -6.28 5.82
C CYS A 91 8.35 -6.60 4.54
N LEU A 92 7.02 -6.60 4.64
CA LEU A 92 6.10 -7.00 3.58
C LEU A 92 6.33 -6.20 2.29
N LYS A 93 6.68 -4.92 2.42
CA LYS A 93 6.98 -4.05 1.29
C LYS A 93 8.16 -4.59 0.45
N ASP A 94 9.23 -5.03 1.10
CA ASP A 94 10.40 -5.60 0.41
C ASP A 94 10.10 -6.99 -0.15
N VAL A 95 9.29 -7.79 0.56
CA VAL A 95 8.85 -9.09 0.06
C VAL A 95 8.04 -8.93 -1.22
N ILE A 96 7.11 -7.98 -1.26
CA ILE A 96 6.27 -7.69 -2.44
C ILE A 96 7.11 -7.16 -3.61
N THR A 97 8.04 -6.23 -3.33
CA THR A 97 8.71 -5.46 -4.39
C THR A 97 9.99 -6.12 -4.90
N GLN A 98 10.69 -6.89 -4.06
CA GLN A 98 12.04 -7.38 -4.36
C GLN A 98 12.14 -8.90 -4.28
N LEU A 99 11.64 -9.52 -3.21
CA LEU A 99 11.92 -10.93 -2.94
C LEU A 99 10.98 -11.86 -3.70
N GLU A 100 9.67 -11.58 -3.66
CA GLU A 100 8.65 -12.46 -4.24
C GLU A 100 7.58 -11.73 -5.08
N PRO A 101 7.96 -10.86 -6.03
CA PRO A 101 7.00 -10.16 -6.88
C PRO A 101 6.15 -11.12 -7.74
N GLY A 102 6.72 -12.27 -8.11
CA GLY A 102 6.03 -13.31 -8.87
C GLY A 102 4.91 -13.99 -8.06
N LEU A 103 5.18 -14.33 -6.80
CA LEU A 103 4.18 -14.91 -5.90
C LEU A 103 3.09 -13.87 -5.60
N PHE A 104 3.47 -12.62 -5.32
CA PHE A 104 2.52 -11.53 -5.09
C PHE A 104 1.54 -11.38 -6.25
N LYS A 105 2.04 -11.34 -7.48
CA LYS A 105 1.19 -11.27 -8.69
C LYS A 105 0.29 -12.48 -8.84
N LYS A 106 0.81 -13.69 -8.57
CA LYS A 106 0.03 -14.94 -8.68
C LYS A 106 -1.12 -14.99 -7.66
N VAL A 107 -0.91 -14.50 -6.44
CA VAL A 107 -1.89 -14.57 -5.35
C VAL A 107 -2.89 -13.42 -5.41
N THR A 108 -2.42 -12.20 -5.66
CA THR A 108 -3.25 -10.98 -5.60
C THR A 108 -3.80 -10.55 -6.95
N GLY A 109 -3.17 -10.98 -8.04
CA GLY A 109 -3.43 -10.46 -9.38
C GLY A 109 -2.90 -9.04 -9.62
N LEU A 110 -2.18 -8.45 -8.65
CA LEU A 110 -1.60 -7.12 -8.74
C LEU A 110 -0.12 -7.21 -9.13
N THR A 111 0.34 -6.26 -9.94
CA THR A 111 1.77 -6.11 -10.24
C THR A 111 2.47 -5.27 -9.18
N VAL A 112 3.81 -5.28 -9.19
CA VAL A 112 4.61 -4.37 -8.36
C VAL A 112 4.24 -2.91 -8.65
N LYS A 113 4.05 -2.56 -9.93
CA LYS A 113 3.62 -1.20 -10.34
C LYS A 113 2.26 -0.81 -9.74
N ASP A 114 1.30 -1.74 -9.71
CA ASP A 114 0.01 -1.49 -9.07
C ASP A 114 0.16 -1.24 -7.57
N PHE A 115 1.01 -2.01 -6.90
CA PHE A 115 1.29 -1.81 -5.48
C PHE A 115 1.99 -0.48 -5.21
N GLU A 116 3.02 -0.13 -5.99
CA GLU A 116 3.70 1.16 -5.92
C GLU A 116 2.73 2.32 -6.13
N LEU A 117 1.79 2.17 -7.07
CA LEU A 117 0.76 3.19 -7.33
C LEU A 117 -0.08 3.39 -6.05
N LEU A 118 -0.55 2.32 -5.42
CA LEU A 118 -1.30 2.42 -4.17
C LEU A 118 -0.48 3.09 -3.07
N VAL A 119 0.80 2.71 -2.90
CA VAL A 119 1.71 3.33 -1.92
C VAL A 119 1.86 4.83 -2.18
N SER A 120 2.08 5.22 -3.43
CA SER A 120 2.29 6.62 -3.82
C SER A 120 1.05 7.50 -3.66
N LEU A 121 -0.15 6.91 -3.79
CA LEU A 121 -1.42 7.58 -3.50
C LEU A 121 -1.65 7.79 -1.99
N GLY A 122 -0.75 7.32 -1.12
CA GLY A 122 -0.82 7.52 0.32
C GLY A 122 -1.99 6.81 0.99
N VAL A 123 -2.55 5.78 0.36
CA VAL A 123 -3.72 5.04 0.87
C VAL A 123 -3.37 4.10 2.03
N PHE A 124 -2.09 3.81 2.25
CA PHE A 124 -1.60 2.99 3.34
C PHE A 124 -1.05 3.87 4.46
N ASN A 125 -1.62 3.73 5.66
CA ASN A 125 -1.02 4.27 6.87
C ASN A 125 -0.02 3.25 7.42
N SER A 126 1.27 3.57 7.37
CA SER A 126 2.35 2.65 7.79
C SER A 126 2.18 2.13 9.22
N ALA A 127 1.78 2.98 10.17
CA ALA A 127 1.61 2.57 11.56
C ALA A 127 0.49 1.54 11.73
N LEU A 128 -0.67 1.78 11.10
CA LEU A 128 -1.80 0.84 11.12
C LEU A 128 -1.48 -0.45 10.37
N MET A 129 -0.75 -0.36 9.25
CA MET A 129 -0.33 -1.52 8.49
C MET A 129 0.68 -2.38 9.26
N ASN A 130 1.64 -1.76 9.94
CA ASN A 130 2.59 -2.46 10.79
C ASN A 130 1.89 -3.22 11.92
N ASP A 131 0.95 -2.57 12.61
CA ASP A 131 0.16 -3.20 13.67
C ASP A 131 -0.71 -4.36 13.14
N ALA A 132 -1.37 -4.17 11.99
CA ALA A 132 -2.20 -5.21 11.37
C ALA A 132 -1.38 -6.43 10.92
N VAL A 133 -0.22 -6.22 10.29
CA VAL A 133 0.68 -7.30 9.87
C VAL A 133 1.23 -8.03 11.09
N PHE A 134 1.67 -7.31 12.12
CA PHE A 134 2.14 -7.91 13.37
C PHE A 134 1.07 -8.83 13.99
N LYS A 135 -0.15 -8.32 14.17
CA LYS A 135 -1.27 -9.08 14.73
C LYS A 135 -1.57 -10.31 13.88
N PHE A 136 -1.64 -10.17 12.56
CA PHE A 136 -1.87 -11.29 11.65
C PHE A 136 -0.85 -12.41 11.86
N LYS A 137 0.45 -12.07 11.86
CA LYS A 137 1.53 -13.04 12.04
C LYS A 137 1.43 -13.75 13.40
N ARG A 138 1.15 -13.01 14.47
CA ARG A 138 0.96 -13.57 15.82
C ARG A 138 -0.22 -14.54 15.90
N TYR A 139 -1.34 -14.25 15.24
CA TYR A 139 -2.49 -15.15 15.20
C TYR A 139 -2.20 -16.42 14.40
N GLU A 140 -1.45 -16.30 13.31
CA GLU A 140 -1.00 -17.46 12.52
C GLU A 140 -0.05 -18.36 13.32
N ASP A 141 0.99 -17.79 13.93
CA ASP A 141 1.98 -18.55 14.72
C ASP A 141 1.32 -19.31 15.87
N ALA A 142 0.38 -18.67 16.58
CA ALA A 142 -0.38 -19.33 17.64
C ALA A 142 -1.19 -20.53 17.10
N SER A 143 -1.75 -20.40 15.89
CA SER A 143 -2.51 -21.48 15.25
C SER A 143 -1.62 -22.65 14.83
N LEU A 144 -0.39 -22.40 14.38
CA LEU A 144 0.59 -23.43 14.01
C LEU A 144 1.25 -24.09 15.23
N SER A 145 1.46 -23.35 16.31
CA SER A 145 2.09 -23.85 17.54
C SER A 145 1.32 -25.01 18.20
N TYR A 146 0.00 -25.09 17.99
CA TYR A 146 -0.83 -26.20 18.48
C TYR A 146 -0.42 -27.55 17.90
N THR A 147 0.30 -27.56 16.77
CA THR A 147 0.86 -28.77 16.15
C THR A 147 2.23 -29.17 16.71
N GLY A 148 2.77 -28.41 17.68
CA GLY A 148 4.06 -28.67 18.32
C GLY A 148 5.28 -28.20 17.53
N ILE A 149 5.08 -27.47 16.43
CA ILE A 149 6.16 -26.96 15.56
C ILE A 149 6.14 -25.43 15.60
N ASN A 150 7.15 -24.82 16.21
CA ASN A 150 7.41 -23.39 16.13
C ASN A 150 8.53 -23.13 15.12
N LYS A 151 8.18 -23.02 13.83
CA LYS A 151 9.17 -22.86 12.76
C LYS A 151 9.95 -21.54 12.81
N HIS A 152 9.38 -20.51 13.45
CA HIS A 152 9.89 -19.13 13.39
C HIS A 152 10.38 -18.65 14.76
N GLU A 153 10.72 -19.58 15.65
CA GLU A 153 11.20 -19.23 16.99
C GLU A 153 12.55 -18.51 16.93
N GLY A 154 12.59 -17.30 17.52
CA GLY A 154 13.81 -16.50 17.57
C GLY A 154 14.12 -15.71 16.29
N GLU A 155 13.30 -15.84 15.24
CA GLU A 155 13.41 -15.02 14.03
C GLU A 155 12.89 -13.59 14.28
N ASP A 156 13.44 -12.63 13.54
CA ASP A 156 12.90 -11.28 13.50
C ASP A 156 11.50 -11.30 12.85
N ILE A 157 10.67 -10.31 13.19
CA ILE A 157 9.31 -10.22 12.65
C ILE A 157 9.23 -9.04 11.70
N GLY A 158 9.16 -9.34 10.40
CA GLY A 158 8.91 -8.34 9.38
C GLY A 158 7.48 -7.82 9.46
N LEU A 159 7.31 -6.50 9.57
CA LEU A 159 6.01 -5.83 9.56
C LEU A 159 5.66 -5.37 8.15
N TYR A 160 4.90 -4.29 7.99
CA TYR A 160 4.61 -3.73 6.68
C TYR A 160 5.84 -3.09 6.05
N ASP A 161 6.48 -2.14 6.76
CA ASP A 161 7.67 -1.42 6.29
C ASP A 161 8.82 -1.34 7.32
N THR A 162 8.63 -1.93 8.50
CA THR A 162 9.66 -2.08 9.54
C THR A 162 9.90 -3.54 9.88
N VAL A 163 10.92 -3.81 10.69
CA VAL A 163 11.22 -5.12 11.25
C VAL A 163 11.34 -4.97 12.77
N LEU A 164 10.76 -5.90 13.52
CA LEU A 164 10.98 -6.02 14.97
C LEU A 164 11.99 -7.11 15.22
N SER A 165 13.01 -6.84 16.04
CA SER A 165 13.95 -7.89 16.38
C SER A 165 13.30 -8.89 17.34
N SER A 166 13.75 -10.14 17.31
CA SER A 166 13.26 -11.17 18.25
C SER A 166 13.43 -10.79 19.73
N LYS A 167 14.35 -9.88 20.04
CA LYS A 167 14.56 -9.32 21.39
C LYS A 167 13.50 -8.30 21.78
N ASP A 168 13.01 -7.51 20.83
CA ASP A 168 11.99 -6.48 21.06
C ASP A 168 10.60 -7.10 21.32
N VAL A 169 10.40 -8.34 20.87
CA VAL A 169 9.13 -9.08 20.94
C VAL A 169 9.01 -9.89 22.25
N GLN A 170 10.08 -10.00 23.04
CA GLN A 170 9.97 -10.69 24.34
C GLN A 170 9.00 -9.94 25.26
N PRO A 171 7.96 -10.62 25.76
CA PRO A 171 7.13 -10.03 26.80
C PRO A 171 8.02 -9.85 28.03
N THR A 172 8.16 -8.60 28.48
CA THR A 172 8.57 -8.28 29.84
C THR A 172 7.50 -8.82 30.79
N PHE A 173 7.53 -10.13 31.05
CA PHE A 173 6.75 -10.75 32.12
C PHE A 173 7.47 -10.46 33.45
N GLU A 174 7.36 -9.23 33.94
CA GLU A 174 7.58 -8.97 35.36
C GLU A 174 6.32 -9.41 36.11
N ASN A 175 6.27 -10.71 36.45
CA ASN A 175 5.41 -11.18 37.53
C ASN A 175 5.92 -10.57 38.84
N VAL A 176 5.38 -9.42 39.24
CA VAL A 176 5.51 -8.91 40.61
C VAL A 176 4.14 -8.96 41.29
N VAL A 177 3.76 -10.15 41.72
CA VAL A 177 2.99 -10.30 42.95
C VAL A 177 3.69 -11.37 43.79
N LYS A 178 4.65 -10.92 44.59
CA LYS A 178 5.01 -11.60 45.84
C LYS A 178 3.97 -11.18 46.87
N MET A 179 3.14 -12.11 47.31
CA MET A 179 2.54 -12.09 48.65
C MET A 179 3.24 -13.15 49.49
#